data_AF-A0A920QSH7-F1
#
_entry.id   AF-A0A920QSH7-F1
#
_cell.length_a   1.000
_cell.length_b   1.000
_cell.length_c   1.000
_cell.angle_alpha   90.00
_cell.angle_beta   90.00
_cell.angle_gamma   90.00
#
_symmetry.space_group_name_H-M   'P 1'
#
loop_
_entity.id
_entity.type
_entity.pdbx_description
1 polymer ?
#
loop_
_entity_poly.entity_id
_entity_poly.type
_entity_poly.pdbx_seq_one_letter_code
_entity_poly.pdbx_strand_id
1 'polypeptide(L)'
;MIIPDKSRGGTHDLFRCLDATDGSEVWRLEYDADRELDYSNSPRATPVIHDGLVYLHGALGDLHCLRLDTGAVVWRTNYYREYGGKLLAWGSSSPPLIVGDKLIINPGGPMPLLSRSIGKPGS
;
A
#
# COMPACT_ATOMS: atom_id res chain seq x y z
N MET A 1 12.01 3.13 -10.17
CA MET A 1 11.92 3.57 -8.76
C MET A 1 10.47 3.79 -8.40
N ILE A 2 10.00 3.36 -7.22
CA ILE A 2 8.60 3.58 -6.80
C ILE A 2 8.58 4.51 -5.59
N ILE A 3 7.83 5.61 -5.67
CA ILE A 3 7.74 6.62 -4.63
C ILE A 3 6.29 6.81 -4.15
N PRO A 4 6.05 6.84 -2.83
CA PRO A 4 4.80 7.33 -2.28
C PRO A 4 4.76 8.85 -2.29
N ASP A 5 3.57 9.42 -2.48
CA ASP A 5 3.31 10.85 -2.52
C ASP A 5 1.86 11.12 -2.06
N LYS A 6 1.47 12.39 -1.94
CA LYS A 6 0.12 12.82 -1.62
C LYS A 6 -0.33 13.91 -2.60
N SER A 7 -1.59 13.93 -2.97
CA SER A 7 -2.12 15.03 -3.78
C SER A 7 -1.98 16.36 -3.04
N ARG A 8 -1.90 17.47 -3.77
CA ARG A 8 -1.73 18.82 -3.20
C ARG A 8 -2.81 19.19 -2.16
N GLY A 9 -4.01 18.64 -2.32
CA GLY A 9 -5.12 18.85 -1.37
C GLY A 9 -5.09 17.93 -0.15
N GLY A 10 -4.17 16.96 -0.09
CA GLY A 10 -4.09 16.00 1.02
C GLY A 10 -5.19 14.94 1.01
N THR A 11 -6.02 14.88 -0.05
CA THR A 11 -7.20 14.01 -0.10
C THR A 11 -6.96 12.68 -0.81
N HIS A 12 -5.86 12.55 -1.57
CA HIS A 12 -5.54 11.33 -2.33
C HIS A 12 -4.12 10.86 -2.03
N ASP A 13 -3.97 9.55 -1.84
CA ASP A 13 -2.67 8.88 -1.83
C ASP A 13 -2.21 8.66 -3.27
N LEU A 14 -0.90 8.84 -3.50
CA LEU A 14 -0.26 8.64 -4.79
C LEU A 14 0.90 7.66 -4.63
N PHE A 15 1.03 6.75 -5.59
CA PHE A 15 2.27 6.00 -5.79
C PHE A 15 2.68 6.12 -7.25
N ARG A 16 3.92 6.53 -7.50
CA ARG A 16 4.46 6.68 -8.85
C ARG A 16 5.59 5.69 -9.07
N CYS A 17 5.59 5.02 -10.21
CA CYS A 17 6.76 4.32 -10.70
C CYS A 17 7.43 5.18 -11.76
N LEU A 18 8.70 5.46 -11.52
CA LEU A 18 9.56 6.23 -12.41
C LEU A 18 10.61 5.31 -13.04
N ASP A 19 10.96 5.59 -14.29
CA ASP A 19 12.13 5.00 -14.91
C ASP A 19 13.39 5.46 -14.16
N ALA A 20 14.31 4.53 -13.90
CA ALA A 20 15.49 4.82 -13.09
C ALA A 20 16.58 5.59 -13.87
N THR A 21 16.50 5.61 -15.20
CA THR A 21 17.50 6.23 -16.07
C THR A 21 17.22 7.71 -16.32
N ASP A 22 15.95 8.07 -16.54
CA ASP A 22 15.57 9.45 -16.89
C ASP A 22 14.52 10.07 -15.96
N GLY A 23 13.98 9.29 -15.00
CA GLY A 23 12.98 9.77 -14.05
C GLY A 23 11.58 9.95 -14.65
N SER A 24 11.34 9.52 -15.89
CA SER A 24 10.02 9.59 -16.53
C SER A 24 9.01 8.69 -15.79
N GLU A 25 7.75 9.11 -15.75
CA GLU A 25 6.69 8.32 -15.10
C GLU A 25 6.28 7.15 -15.99
N VAL A 26 6.43 5.92 -15.47
CA VAL A 26 6.00 4.67 -16.13
C VAL A 26 4.52 4.42 -15.84
N TRP A 27 4.13 4.53 -14.56
CA TRP A 27 2.75 4.41 -14.13
C TRP A 27 2.53 5.16 -12.83
N ARG A 28 1.26 5.45 -12.54
CA ARG A 28 0.80 6.02 -11.27
C ARG A 28 -0.44 5.30 -10.75
N LEU A 29 -0.50 5.12 -9.44
CA LEU A 29 -1.69 4.75 -8.69
C LEU A 29 -2.15 5.96 -7.88
N GLU A 30 -3.43 6.28 -7.98
CA GLU A 30 -4.07 7.34 -7.22
C GLU A 30 -5.40 6.84 -6.65
N TYR A 31 -5.67 7.11 -5.39
CA TYR A 31 -6.93 6.74 -4.74
C TYR A 31 -7.29 7.68 -3.58
N ASP A 32 -8.59 7.77 -3.29
CA ASP A 32 -9.12 8.54 -2.17
C ASP A 32 -8.53 8.05 -0.85
N ALA A 33 -7.90 8.97 -0.13
CA ALA A 33 -7.32 8.75 1.19
C ALA A 33 -7.47 10.01 2.04
N ASP A 34 -8.70 10.53 2.09
CA ASP A 34 -9.05 11.78 2.75
C ASP A 34 -9.31 11.55 4.24
N ARG A 35 -8.24 11.63 5.02
CA ARG A 35 -8.31 11.62 6.49
C ARG A 35 -7.14 12.36 7.08
N GLU A 36 -7.42 13.18 8.08
CA GLU A 36 -6.39 13.83 8.89
C GLU A 36 -5.80 12.82 9.89
N LEU A 37 -4.48 12.85 10.04
CA LEU A 37 -3.69 12.04 10.96
C LEU A 37 -2.72 12.98 11.70
N ASP A 38 -2.28 12.60 12.90
CA ASP A 38 -1.38 13.41 13.75
C ASP A 38 -0.03 13.72 13.06
N TYR A 39 0.38 12.84 12.16
CA TYR A 39 1.49 13.01 11.23
C TYR A 39 0.95 12.93 9.81
N SER A 40 1.59 13.59 8.83
CA SER A 40 1.06 13.71 7.46
C SER A 40 0.42 12.41 6.96
N ASN A 41 -0.72 12.51 6.30
CA ASN A 41 -1.44 11.33 5.82
C ASN A 41 -0.86 10.71 4.54
N SER A 42 0.39 11.06 4.20
CA SER A 42 1.14 10.46 3.10
C SER A 42 1.46 9.00 3.40
N PRO A 43 1.44 8.09 2.41
CA PRO A 43 1.92 6.73 2.59
C PRO A 43 3.40 6.72 3.01
N ARG A 44 3.73 5.87 3.98
CA ARG A 44 5.09 5.77 4.55
C ARG A 44 5.69 4.38 4.46
N ALA A 45 4.88 3.38 4.13
CA ALA A 45 5.35 2.02 3.99
C ALA A 45 6.20 1.88 2.72
N THR A 46 7.34 1.20 2.84
CA THR A 46 8.18 0.89 1.69
C THR A 46 7.45 -0.07 0.75
N PRO A 47 7.39 0.22 -0.57
CA PRO A 47 6.88 -0.71 -1.57
C PRO A 47 7.63 -2.05 -1.52
N VAL A 48 6.91 -3.16 -1.68
CA VAL A 48 7.51 -4.50 -1.75
C VAL A 48 7.29 -5.07 -3.14
N ILE A 49 8.35 -5.54 -3.77
CA ILE A 49 8.31 -6.14 -5.11
C ILE A 49 8.62 -7.63 -4.99
N HIS A 50 7.80 -8.46 -5.63
CA HIS A 50 8.00 -9.90 -5.69
C HIS A 50 7.28 -10.50 -6.90
N ASP A 51 7.97 -11.32 -7.67
CA ASP A 51 7.44 -12.05 -8.83
C ASP A 51 6.62 -11.19 -9.80
N GLY A 52 7.16 -10.02 -10.17
CA GLY A 52 6.51 -9.10 -11.11
C GLY A 52 5.30 -8.35 -10.53
N LEU A 53 5.05 -8.48 -9.22
CA LEU A 53 4.02 -7.75 -8.50
C LEU A 53 4.64 -6.72 -7.57
N VAL A 54 3.91 -5.63 -7.31
CA VAL A 54 4.24 -4.64 -6.29
C VAL A 54 3.10 -4.52 -5.28
N TYR A 55 3.47 -4.50 -4.00
CA TYR A 55 2.59 -4.32 -2.86
C TYR A 55 2.80 -2.94 -2.28
N LEU A 56 1.72 -2.15 -2.24
CA LEU A 56 1.72 -0.76 -1.83
C LEU A 56 0.75 -0.57 -0.67
N HIS A 57 1.21 0.08 0.39
CA HIS A 57 0.45 0.22 1.62
C HIS A 57 0.32 1.70 2.02
N GLY A 58 -0.92 2.19 1.97
CA GLY A 58 -1.32 3.54 2.34
C GLY A 58 -1.39 3.77 3.84
N ALA A 59 -1.29 5.02 4.26
CA ALA A 59 -1.32 5.40 5.68
C ALA A 59 -2.66 5.05 6.37
N LEU A 60 -3.74 4.91 5.59
CA LEU A 60 -5.09 4.60 6.08
C LEU A 60 -5.45 3.11 5.98
N GLY A 61 -4.45 2.26 5.69
CA GLY A 61 -4.61 0.80 5.64
C GLY A 61 -5.06 0.24 4.30
N ASP A 62 -5.10 1.06 3.26
CA ASP A 62 -5.31 0.59 1.90
C ASP A 62 -4.07 -0.17 1.43
N LEU A 63 -4.28 -1.42 1.03
CA LEU A 63 -3.25 -2.33 0.53
C LEU A 63 -3.59 -2.70 -0.90
N HIS A 64 -2.65 -2.42 -1.79
CA HIS A 64 -2.80 -2.68 -3.22
C HIS A 64 -1.74 -3.66 -3.70
N CYS A 65 -2.14 -4.57 -4.59
CA CYS A 65 -1.25 -5.40 -5.37
C CYS A 65 -1.40 -5.03 -6.84
N LEU A 66 -0.31 -4.61 -7.47
CA LEU A 66 -0.29 -4.19 -8.87
C LEU A 66 0.71 -5.04 -9.63
N ARG A 67 0.54 -5.12 -10.95
CA ARG A 67 1.61 -5.56 -11.84
C ARG A 67 2.71 -4.50 -11.88
N LEU A 68 3.97 -4.91 -11.72
CA LEU A 68 5.13 -4.02 -11.70
C LEU A 68 5.35 -3.27 -13.03
N ASP A 69 5.07 -3.94 -14.15
CA ASP A 69 5.34 -3.42 -15.50
C ASP A 69 4.34 -2.35 -15.97
N THR A 70 3.09 -2.46 -15.51
CA THR A 70 1.96 -1.69 -16.04
C THR A 70 1.27 -0.83 -14.99
N GLY A 71 1.50 -1.09 -13.70
CA GLY A 71 0.71 -0.50 -12.62
C GLY A 71 -0.73 -1.01 -12.59
N ALA A 72 -1.07 -2.05 -13.37
CA ALA A 72 -2.42 -2.59 -13.39
C ALA A 72 -2.76 -3.22 -12.03
N VAL A 73 -3.86 -2.77 -11.42
CA VAL A 73 -4.33 -3.30 -10.13
C VAL A 73 -4.78 -4.74 -10.31
N VAL A 74 -4.12 -5.67 -9.61
CA VAL A 74 -4.51 -7.08 -9.53
C VAL A 74 -5.60 -7.24 -8.46
N TRP A 75 -5.40 -6.62 -7.31
CA TRP A 75 -6.40 -6.52 -6.25
C TRP A 75 -6.10 -5.33 -5.32
N ARG A 76 -7.12 -4.92 -4.56
CA ARG A 76 -7.00 -3.96 -3.46
C ARG A 76 -7.88 -4.38 -2.28
N THR A 77 -7.48 -4.00 -1.07
CA THR A 77 -8.26 -4.16 0.16
C THR A 77 -7.96 -3.00 1.11
N ASN A 78 -8.84 -2.75 2.07
CA ASN A 78 -8.52 -1.96 3.26
C ASN A 78 -8.60 -2.89 4.47
N TYR A 79 -7.46 -3.23 5.08
CA TYR A 79 -7.45 -4.28 6.09
C TYR A 79 -8.08 -3.85 7.42
N TYR A 80 -8.16 -2.56 7.72
CA TYR A 80 -8.92 -2.10 8.89
C TYR A 80 -10.41 -2.40 8.73
N ARG A 81 -10.95 -2.19 7.52
CA ARG A 81 -12.34 -2.51 7.19
C ARG A 81 -12.58 -4.01 7.10
N GLU A 82 -11.67 -4.76 6.49
CA GLU A 82 -11.86 -6.20 6.21
C GLU A 82 -11.61 -7.10 7.44
N TYR A 83 -10.67 -6.73 8.33
CA TYR A 83 -10.23 -7.59 9.44
C TYR A 83 -10.46 -7.01 10.84
N GLY A 84 -11.15 -5.87 10.95
CA GLY A 84 -11.59 -5.32 12.24
C GLY A 84 -10.50 -4.66 13.10
N GLY A 85 -9.46 -4.13 12.46
CA GLY A 85 -8.41 -3.37 13.16
C GLY A 85 -8.83 -1.93 13.49
N LYS A 86 -8.10 -1.28 14.41
CA LYS A 86 -8.30 0.15 14.73
C LYS A 86 -7.18 0.98 14.10
N LEU A 87 -7.56 1.84 13.14
CA LEU A 87 -6.64 2.84 12.59
C LEU A 87 -6.21 3.81 13.71
N LEU A 88 -4.90 3.88 13.92
CA LEU A 88 -4.26 4.73 14.92
C LEU A 88 -4.27 6.19 14.45
N ALA A 89 -4.18 7.14 15.39
CA ALA A 89 -4.20 8.57 15.08
C ALA A 89 -2.99 9.00 14.20
N TRP A 90 -1.86 8.31 14.32
CA TRP A 90 -0.69 8.49 13.47
C TRP A 90 -0.70 7.68 12.16
N GLY A 91 -1.74 6.87 11.93
CA GLY A 91 -1.86 6.01 10.75
C GLY A 91 -0.92 4.80 10.77
N SER A 92 -0.83 4.13 9.62
CA SER A 92 0.00 2.95 9.41
C SER A 92 1.28 3.26 8.64
N SER A 93 2.35 2.51 8.91
CA SER A 93 3.62 2.60 8.18
C SER A 93 4.31 1.25 8.01
N SER A 94 3.68 0.16 8.46
CA SER A 94 4.26 -1.19 8.41
C SER A 94 4.39 -1.65 6.96
N PRO A 95 5.59 -1.86 6.41
CA PRO A 95 5.72 -2.45 5.09
C PRO A 95 5.16 -3.87 5.10
N PRO A 96 4.55 -4.33 3.99
CA PRO A 96 4.25 -5.75 3.83
C PRO A 96 5.50 -6.61 3.95
N LEU A 97 5.36 -7.84 4.41
CA LEU A 97 6.44 -8.82 4.44
C LEU A 97 6.04 -10.06 3.66
N ILE A 98 6.94 -10.57 2.83
CA ILE A 98 6.69 -11.82 2.10
C ILE A 98 7.39 -12.97 2.82
N VAL A 99 6.63 -14.00 3.17
CA VAL A 99 7.12 -15.24 3.79
C VAL A 99 6.49 -16.43 3.08
N GLY A 100 7.32 -17.16 2.31
CA GLY A 100 6.83 -18.24 1.46
C GLY A 100 5.82 -17.72 0.44
N ASP A 101 4.62 -18.29 0.45
CA ASP A 101 3.51 -17.90 -0.43
C ASP A 101 2.61 -16.79 0.16
N LYS A 102 3.02 -16.19 1.29
CA LYS A 102 2.18 -15.27 2.07
C LYS A 102 2.72 -13.85 2.06
N LEU A 103 1.78 -12.91 1.92
CA LEU A 103 1.93 -11.51 2.28
C LEU A 103 1.45 -11.32 3.71
N ILE A 104 2.33 -10.84 4.57
CA ILE A 104 2.09 -10.57 5.98
C ILE A 104 2.00 -9.05 6.18
N ILE A 105 0.96 -8.61 6.90
CA ILE A 105 0.76 -7.22 7.30
C ILE A 105 0.61 -7.16 8.81
N ASN A 106 1.22 -6.15 9.43
CA ASN A 106 0.94 -5.80 10.82
C ASN A 106 -0.09 -4.65 10.85
N PRO A 107 -1.36 -4.94 11.18
CA PRO A 107 -2.41 -3.92 11.20
C PRO A 107 -2.34 -3.00 12.42
N GLY A 108 -1.57 -3.36 13.45
CA GLY A 108 -1.62 -2.73 14.77
C GLY A 108 -2.88 -3.10 15.57
N GLY A 109 -2.73 -3.33 16.87
CA GLY A 109 -3.83 -3.75 17.77
C GLY A 109 -3.65 -5.16 18.35
N PRO A 110 -4.67 -5.72 19.02
CA PRO A 110 -4.58 -7.02 19.71
C PRO A 110 -4.45 -8.22 18.76
N MET A 111 -4.73 -8.04 17.47
CA MET A 111 -4.44 -9.02 16.42
C MET A 111 -3.09 -8.68 15.77
N PRO A 112 -2.02 -9.47 16.02
CA PRO A 112 -0.67 -9.05 15.67
C PRO A 112 -0.34 -9.22 14.17
N LEU A 113 -1.05 -10.10 13.45
CA LEU A 113 -0.64 -10.54 12.12
C LEU A 113 -1.85 -10.89 11.24
N LEU A 114 -1.86 -10.37 10.02
CA LEU A 114 -2.72 -10.80 8.93
C LEU A 114 -1.87 -11.44 7.84
N SER A 115 -2.29 -12.60 7.32
CA SER A 115 -1.62 -13.27 6.20
C SER A 115 -2.57 -13.53 5.03
N ARG A 116 -2.12 -13.26 3.80
CA ARG A 116 -2.86 -13.52 2.56
C ARG A 116 -1.96 -14.17 1.51
N SER A 117 -2.51 -15.01 0.64
CA SER A 117 -1.75 -15.56 -0.49
C SER A 117 -1.35 -14.48 -1.50
N ILE A 118 -0.10 -14.54 -1.95
CA ILE A 118 0.49 -13.65 -2.96
C ILE A 118 -0.30 -13.73 -4.28
N GLY A 119 -0.53 -12.59 -4.92
CA GLY A 119 -1.08 -12.51 -6.28
C GLY A 119 -2.54 -12.94 -6.48
N LYS A 120 -3.30 -13.31 -5.43
CA LYS A 120 -4.71 -13.74 -5.57
C LYS A 120 -5.70 -12.70 -5.02
N PRO A 121 -6.80 -12.39 -5.74
CA PRO A 121 -8.00 -11.81 -5.16
C PRO A 121 -8.45 -12.68 -3.98
N GLY A 122 -8.96 -12.07 -2.90
CA GLY A 122 -9.27 -12.78 -1.67
C GLY A 122 -10.33 -13.85 -1.93
N SER A 123 -10.16 -15.02 -1.31
CA SER A 123 -11.18 -16.06 -1.18
C SER A 123 -12.14 -15.73 -0.05
#